data_AF-A0A2P5THS8-F1
#
_entry.id   AF-A0A2P5THS8-F1
#
_cell.length_a   1.000
_cell.length_b   1.000
_cell.length_c   1.000
_cell.angle_alpha   90.00
_cell.angle_beta   90.00
_cell.angle_gamma   90.00
#
_symmetry.space_group_name_H-M   'P 1'
#
loop_
_entity.id
_entity.type
_entity.pdbx_description
1 polymer ?
#
loop_
_entity_poly.entity_id
_entity_poly.type
_entity_poly.pdbx_seq_one_letter_code
_entity_poly.pdbx_strand_id
1 'polypeptide(L)'
;MPEQPVELDDITVVAVTDELRQQIGDASPHVALIRERVREKIAAVYSLQEEIKLLRLAPSPEFDAYNDHAEACREWGRQQKAELGL
;
A
#
# COMPACT_ATOMS: atom_id res chain seq x y z
N MET A 1 -0.05 4.55 -47.95
CA MET A 1 0.34 4.82 -46.55
C MET A 1 -0.92 4.70 -45.71
N PRO A 2 -0.87 4.07 -44.52
CA PRO A 2 -2.04 4.04 -43.62
C PRO A 2 -2.39 5.46 -43.15
N GLU A 3 -3.68 5.74 -42.94
CA GLU A 3 -4.17 7.02 -42.40
C GLU A 3 -3.67 7.22 -40.97
N GLN A 4 -3.15 8.42 -40.69
CA GLN A 4 -2.73 8.81 -39.35
C GLN A 4 -3.99 9.07 -38.49
N PRO A 5 -4.01 8.61 -37.23
CA PRO A 5 -5.10 8.93 -36.31
C PRO A 5 -5.25 10.44 -36.12
N VAL A 6 -6.48 10.88 -35.83
CA VAL A 6 -6.82 12.27 -35.55
C VAL A 6 -5.99 12.78 -34.37
N GLU A 7 -5.44 14.00 -34.49
CA GLU A 7 -4.73 14.66 -33.40
C GLU A 7 -5.67 14.90 -32.21
N LEU A 8 -5.15 14.70 -30.99
CA LEU A 8 -5.89 14.98 -29.76
C LEU A 8 -5.76 16.47 -29.45
N ASP A 9 -6.86 17.21 -29.58
CA ASP A 9 -6.87 18.67 -29.42
C ASP A 9 -7.02 19.13 -27.94
N ASP A 10 -7.48 18.26 -27.04
CA ASP A 10 -7.83 18.64 -25.66
C ASP A 10 -6.92 18.00 -24.60
N ILE A 11 -6.02 18.82 -24.03
CA ILE A 11 -5.30 18.52 -22.79
C ILE A 11 -5.97 19.30 -21.66
N THR A 12 -6.74 18.60 -20.82
CA THR A 12 -7.40 19.21 -19.67
C THR A 12 -6.50 19.11 -18.44
N VAL A 13 -6.16 20.26 -17.85
CA VAL A 13 -5.46 20.29 -16.56
C VAL A 13 -6.44 19.87 -15.46
N VAL A 14 -6.16 18.75 -14.80
CA VAL A 14 -6.97 18.24 -13.68
C VAL A 14 -6.22 18.48 -12.38
N ALA A 15 -6.91 19.08 -11.40
CA ALA A 15 -6.39 19.17 -10.04
C ALA A 15 -6.47 17.79 -9.37
N VAL A 16 -5.33 17.26 -8.92
CA VAL A 16 -5.29 16.01 -8.16
C VAL A 16 -5.71 16.30 -6.72
N THR A 17 -7.00 16.21 -6.47
CA THR A 17 -7.55 16.27 -5.10
C THR A 17 -7.16 15.02 -4.32
N ASP A 18 -7.23 15.09 -2.99
CA ASP A 18 -6.96 13.93 -2.12
C ASP A 18 -7.93 12.77 -2.40
N GLU A 19 -9.20 13.10 -2.67
CA GLU A 19 -10.23 12.14 -3.08
C GLU A 19 -9.85 11.43 -4.40
N LEU A 20 -9.42 12.19 -5.41
CA LEU A 20 -8.99 11.61 -6.69
C LEU A 20 -7.74 10.74 -6.52
N ARG A 21 -6.77 11.18 -5.70
CA ARG A 21 -5.57 10.42 -5.35
C ARG A 21 -5.92 9.10 -4.66
N GLN A 22 -6.87 9.13 -3.73
CA GLN A 22 -7.36 7.92 -3.06
C GLN A 22 -8.02 6.95 -4.06
N GLN A 23 -8.88 7.45 -4.95
CA GLN A 23 -9.52 6.62 -5.98
C GLN A 23 -8.48 5.99 -6.93
N ILE A 24 -7.47 6.75 -7.35
CA ILE A 24 -6.35 6.21 -8.16
C ILE A 24 -5.59 5.15 -7.35
N GLY A 25 -5.30 5.42 -6.08
CA GLY A 25 -4.62 4.48 -5.20
C GLY A 25 -5.39 3.18 -5.00
N ASP A 26 -6.71 3.23 -4.87
CA ASP A 26 -7.55 2.06 -4.69
C ASP A 26 -7.74 1.25 -5.97
N ALA A 27 -7.74 1.91 -7.13
CA ALA A 27 -7.76 1.24 -8.44
C ALA A 27 -6.38 0.71 -8.88
N SER A 28 -5.29 1.14 -8.26
CA SER A 28 -3.92 0.84 -8.69
C SER A 28 -3.49 -0.60 -8.34
N PRO A 29 -3.13 -1.43 -9.35
CA PRO A 29 -2.58 -2.77 -9.10
C PRO A 29 -1.26 -2.73 -8.31
N HIS A 30 -0.45 -1.69 -8.50
CA HIS A 30 0.82 -1.54 -7.77
C HIS A 30 0.58 -1.30 -6.28
N VAL A 31 -0.43 -0.49 -5.93
CA VAL A 31 -0.80 -0.28 -4.53
C VAL A 31 -1.34 -1.57 -3.92
N ALA A 32 -2.14 -2.34 -4.66
CA ALA A 32 -2.61 -3.65 -4.21
C ALA A 32 -1.44 -4.61 -3.92
N LEU A 33 -0.45 -4.70 -4.81
CA LEU A 33 0.75 -5.51 -4.63
C LEU A 33 1.61 -5.04 -3.43
N ILE A 34 1.71 -3.74 -3.19
CA ILE A 34 2.42 -3.22 -2.01
C ILE A 34 1.69 -3.66 -0.73
N ARG A 35 0.35 -3.53 -0.69
CA ARG A 35 -0.46 -3.97 0.46
C ARG A 35 -0.30 -5.48 0.72
N GLU A 36 -0.25 -6.29 -0.33
CA GLU A 36 0.01 -7.74 -0.24
C GLU A 36 1.41 -8.02 0.34
N ARG A 37 2.44 -7.39 -0.21
CA ARG A 37 3.84 -7.55 0.27
C ARG A 37 4.03 -7.13 1.73
N VAL A 38 3.32 -6.11 2.20
CA VAL A 38 3.34 -5.75 3.62
C VAL A 38 2.82 -6.91 4.47
N ARG A 39 1.73 -7.57 4.06
CA ARG A 39 1.20 -8.75 4.77
C ARG A 39 2.20 -9.91 4.72
N GLU A 40 2.81 -10.17 3.58
CA GLU A 40 3.84 -11.21 3.44
C GLU A 40 5.04 -10.97 4.35
N LYS A 41 5.51 -9.71 4.45
CA LYS A 41 6.62 -9.34 5.35
C LYS A 41 6.31 -9.55 6.82
N ILE A 42 5.07 -9.30 7.23
CA ILE A 42 4.60 -9.59 8.60
C ILE A 42 4.53 -11.11 8.78
N ALA A 43 3.90 -11.81 7.84
CA ALA A 43 3.71 -13.27 7.84
C ALA A 43 5.02 -14.07 7.81
N ALA A 44 6.09 -13.49 7.28
CA ALA A 44 7.42 -14.09 7.26
C ALA A 44 8.06 -14.23 8.65
N VAL A 45 7.60 -13.44 9.64
CA VAL A 45 8.10 -13.45 11.02
C VAL A 45 7.06 -14.00 11.99
N TYR A 46 5.79 -13.65 11.80
CA TYR A 46 4.69 -14.06 12.67
C TYR A 46 3.62 -14.76 11.83
N SER A 47 3.32 -16.02 12.15
CA SER A 47 2.16 -16.69 11.55
C SER A 47 0.85 -16.02 12.01
N LEU A 48 -0.22 -16.20 11.23
CA LEU A 48 -1.54 -15.66 11.59
C LEU A 48 -2.01 -16.11 12.98
N GLN A 49 -1.71 -17.35 13.38
CA GLN A 49 -2.05 -17.86 14.71
C GLN A 49 -1.27 -17.13 15.82
N GLU A 50 -0.01 -16.79 15.58
CA GLU A 50 0.81 -16.00 16.49
C GLU A 50 0.33 -14.57 16.59
N GLU A 51 -0.01 -13.93 15.47
CA GLU A 51 -0.61 -12.59 15.47
C GLU A 51 -1.88 -12.55 16.33
N ILE A 52 -2.80 -13.51 16.14
CA ILE A 52 -4.03 -13.63 16.93
C ILE A 52 -3.71 -13.88 18.42
N LYS A 53 -2.72 -14.71 18.71
CA LYS A 53 -2.28 -14.98 20.09
C LYS A 53 -1.75 -13.70 20.73
N LEU A 54 -0.86 -12.96 20.06
CA LEU A 54 -0.24 -11.74 20.57
C LEU A 54 -1.28 -10.63 20.79
N LEU A 55 -2.24 -10.48 19.88
CA LEU A 55 -3.35 -9.54 20.04
C LEU A 55 -4.20 -9.83 21.30
N ARG A 56 -4.36 -11.10 21.67
CA ARG A 56 -5.11 -11.50 22.88
C ARG A 56 -4.31 -11.37 24.17
N LEU A 57 -2.98 -11.44 24.06
CA LEU A 57 -2.06 -11.32 25.19
C LEU A 57 -1.56 -9.88 25.40
N ALA A 58 -2.02 -8.93 24.58
CA ALA A 58 -1.70 -7.53 24.78
C ALA A 58 -2.31 -7.00 26.10
N PRO A 59 -1.58 -6.17 26.88
CA PRO A 59 -0.20 -5.74 26.65
C PRO A 59 0.84 -6.78 27.09
N SER A 60 1.89 -6.99 26.29
CA SER A 60 3.05 -7.83 26.63
C SER A 60 4.29 -7.39 25.84
N PRO A 61 5.52 -7.65 26.35
CA PRO A 61 6.74 -7.35 25.60
C PRO A 61 6.80 -8.02 24.22
N GLU A 62 6.24 -9.22 24.10
CA GLU A 62 6.15 -9.94 22.83
C GLU A 62 5.17 -9.26 21.86
N PHE A 63 4.07 -8.69 22.38
CA PHE A 63 3.16 -7.88 21.57
C PHE A 63 3.84 -6.60 21.09
N ASP A 64 4.60 -5.92 21.95
CA ASP A 64 5.33 -4.70 21.58
C ASP A 64 6.32 -4.98 20.44
N ALA A 65 7.10 -6.07 20.53
CA ALA A 65 8.02 -6.48 19.47
C ALA A 65 7.32 -6.82 18.14
N TYR A 66 6.15 -7.47 18.20
CA TYR A 66 5.33 -7.70 17.02
C TYR A 66 4.79 -6.40 16.44
N ASN A 67 4.31 -5.49 17.28
CA ASN A 67 3.76 -4.22 16.86
C ASN A 67 4.81 -3.36 16.17
N ASP A 68 6.03 -3.29 16.72
CA ASP A 68 7.16 -2.57 16.11
C ASP A 68 7.52 -3.14 14.73
N HIS A 69 7.57 -4.46 14.59
CA HIS A 69 7.80 -5.11 13.29
C HIS A 69 6.68 -4.82 12.29
N ALA A 70 5.42 -4.91 12.72
CA ALA A 70 4.26 -4.64 11.88
C ALA A 70 4.23 -3.18 11.41
N GLU A 71 4.54 -2.23 12.29
CA GLU A 71 4.65 -0.81 11.93
C GLU A 71 5.83 -0.52 11.01
N ALA A 72 6.99 -1.16 11.20
CA ALA A 72 8.11 -1.04 10.27
C ALA A 72 7.73 -1.54 8.85
N CYS A 73 6.98 -2.65 8.77
CA CYS A 73 6.47 -3.17 7.49
C CYS A 73 5.46 -2.20 6.85
N ARG A 74 4.56 -1.60 7.64
CA ARG A 74 3.59 -0.59 7.15
C ARG A 74 4.27 0.69 6.71
N GLU A 75 5.31 1.13 7.41
CA GLU A 75 6.12 2.28 7.05
C GLU A 75 6.82 2.06 5.72
N TRP A 76 7.45 0.90 5.52
CA TRP A 76 7.98 0.52 4.21
C TRP A 76 6.89 0.59 3.12
N GLY A 77 5.69 0.07 3.39
CA GLY A 77 4.57 0.17 2.47
C GLY A 77 4.12 1.60 2.16
N ARG A 78 4.20 2.53 3.13
CA ARG A 78 3.94 3.97 2.91
C ARG A 78 5.00 4.58 2.00
N GLN A 79 6.28 4.27 2.24
CA GLN A 79 7.39 4.76 1.42
C GLN A 79 7.28 4.28 -0.03
N GLN A 80 6.99 2.99 -0.27
CA GLN A 80 6.81 2.47 -1.62
C GLN A 80 5.63 3.11 -2.37
N LYS A 81 4.54 3.48 -1.68
CA LYS A 81 3.43 4.20 -2.32
C LYS A 81 3.78 5.65 -2.62
N ALA A 82 4.53 6.31 -1.74
CA ALA A 82 5.03 7.65 -1.97
C ALA A 82 5.92 7.73 -3.23
N GLU A 83 6.72 6.70 -3.51
CA GLU A 83 7.49 6.59 -4.76
C GLU A 83 6.61 6.57 -6.02
N LEU A 84 5.38 6.05 -5.92
CA LEU A 84 4.39 6.08 -7.00
C LEU A 84 3.67 7.44 -7.12
N GLY A 85 4.01 8.39 -6.25
CA GLY A 85 3.32 9.67 -6.14
C GLY A 85 1.90 9.53 -5.58
N LEU A 86 1.62 8.46 -4.81
CA LEU A 86 0.31 8.18 -4.19
C LEU A 86 0.37 8.36 -2.67
#